data_AF-A0A353PDF4-F1
#
_entry.id   AF-A0A353PDF4-F1
#
_cell.length_a   1.000
_cell.length_b   1.000
_cell.length_c   1.000
_cell.angle_alpha   90.00
_cell.angle_beta   90.00
_cell.angle_gamma   90.00
#
_symmetry.space_group_name_H-M   'P 1'
#
loop_
_entity.id
_entity.type
_entity.pdbx_description
1 polymer ?
#
loop_
_entity_poly.entity_id
_entity_poly.type
_entity_poly.pdbx_seq_one_letter_code
_entity_poly.pdbx_strand_id
1 'polypeptide(L)'
;LDALRLLGHFVGDVHQPLHVSHARDRGGTLRTVRYGDDPAPISLHKVWDDRLLDHWDADWRPVSLRMARALAMDERRLWSKGDAADWAMESFRLTEDQVYPQALDDVIDASEIAAAQRLVETRLRQAGWRLAGLLNSALDP
;
A
#
# COMPACT_ATOMS: atom_id res chain seq x y z
N LEU A 1 -6.58 0.28 -24.22
CA LEU A 1 -6.77 -0.58 -23.02
C LEU A 1 -5.50 -0.63 -22.15
N ASP A 2 -4.31 -0.67 -22.76
CA ASP A 2 -3.04 -0.75 -22.02
C ASP A 2 -2.79 0.46 -21.11
N ALA A 3 -3.09 1.68 -21.59
CA ALA A 3 -2.98 2.89 -20.78
C ALA A 3 -3.84 2.83 -19.49
N LEU A 4 -5.07 2.32 -19.58
CA LEU A 4 -5.96 2.18 -18.42
C LEU A 4 -5.41 1.17 -17.41
N ARG A 5 -4.88 0.03 -17.90
CA ARG A 5 -4.28 -0.99 -17.04
C ARG A 5 -3.03 -0.46 -16.35
N LEU A 6 -2.15 0.22 -17.09
CA LEU A 6 -0.94 0.83 -16.56
C LEU A 6 -1.27 1.92 -15.53
N LEU A 7 -2.29 2.74 -15.79
CA LEU A 7 -2.73 3.74 -14.84
C LEU A 7 -3.19 3.10 -13.52
N GLY A 8 -4.03 2.07 -13.59
CA GLY A 8 -4.46 1.33 -12.39
C GLY A 8 -3.28 0.71 -11.63
N HIS A 9 -2.35 0.10 -12.35
CA HIS A 9 -1.14 -0.51 -11.79
C HIS A 9 -0.26 0.52 -11.07
N PHE A 10 0.14 1.59 -11.76
CA PHE A 10 1.04 2.60 -11.17
C PHE A 10 0.39 3.41 -10.05
N VAL A 11 -0.93 3.64 -10.10
CA VAL A 11 -1.64 4.26 -8.96
C VAL A 11 -1.67 3.30 -7.77
N GLY A 12 -1.77 2.00 -7.97
CA GLY A 12 -1.58 1.02 -6.91
C GLY A 12 -0.16 1.08 -6.33
N ASP A 13 0.84 0.95 -7.19
CA ASP A 13 2.25 0.87 -6.81
C ASP A 13 2.73 2.12 -6.06
N VAL A 14 2.39 3.33 -6.53
CA VAL A 14 2.80 4.57 -5.82
C VAL A 14 2.24 4.64 -4.41
N HIS A 15 1.16 3.90 -4.10
CA HIS A 15 0.59 3.81 -2.76
C HIS A 15 1.20 2.71 -1.89
N GLN A 16 1.95 1.76 -2.47
CA GLN A 16 2.74 0.78 -1.73
C GLN A 16 3.99 1.49 -1.19
N PRO A 17 4.16 1.66 0.14
CA PRO A 17 5.27 2.43 0.71
C PRO A 17 6.66 2.06 0.15
N LEU A 18 6.98 0.78 0.05
CA LEU A 18 8.27 0.27 -0.40
C LEU A 18 8.53 0.40 -1.91
N HIS A 19 7.54 0.77 -2.71
CA HIS A 19 7.75 1.19 -4.10
C HIS A 19 8.27 2.62 -4.19
N VAL A 20 8.19 3.39 -3.10
CA VAL A 20 8.81 4.72 -2.95
C VAL A 20 9.74 4.69 -1.72
N SER A 21 10.93 4.14 -1.92
CA SER A 21 11.85 3.80 -0.83
C SER A 21 13.32 3.89 -1.26
N HIS A 22 14.22 3.42 -0.40
CA HIS A 22 15.67 3.54 -0.59
C HIS A 22 16.17 2.68 -1.76
N ALA A 23 16.98 3.29 -2.62
CA ALA A 23 17.63 2.57 -3.70
C ALA A 23 18.64 1.52 -3.18
N ARG A 24 19.29 1.79 -2.04
CA ARG A 24 20.39 0.96 -1.48
C ARG A 24 19.99 -0.48 -1.19
N ASP A 25 18.74 -0.71 -0.80
CA ASP A 25 18.20 -2.04 -0.50
C ASP A 25 17.10 -2.45 -1.49
N ARG A 26 16.99 -1.70 -2.60
CA ARG A 26 15.99 -1.91 -3.66
C ARG A 26 14.58 -1.94 -3.09
N GLY A 27 14.24 -0.93 -2.27
CA GLY A 27 12.93 -0.80 -1.63
C GLY A 27 12.65 -1.93 -0.64
N GLY A 28 13.62 -2.30 0.19
CA GLY A 28 13.48 -3.41 1.13
C GLY A 28 13.53 -4.81 0.51
N THR A 29 13.85 -4.95 -0.78
CA THR A 29 14.07 -6.26 -1.41
C THR A 29 15.27 -6.98 -0.82
N LEU A 30 16.34 -6.23 -0.48
CA LEU A 30 17.55 -6.75 0.13
C LEU A 30 17.47 -6.81 1.67
N ARG A 31 16.38 -6.33 2.28
CA ARG A 31 16.14 -6.45 3.71
C ARG A 31 15.36 -7.72 3.97
N THR A 32 15.98 -8.67 4.67
CA THR A 32 15.34 -9.94 5.04
C THR A 32 14.76 -9.85 6.45
N VAL A 33 13.55 -10.37 6.64
CA VAL A 33 12.84 -10.43 7.92
C VAL A 33 12.14 -11.79 8.09
N ARG A 34 11.74 -12.14 9.31
CA ARG A 34 10.77 -13.20 9.58
C ARG A 34 9.37 -12.60 9.78
N TYR A 35 8.36 -13.25 9.23
CA TYR A 35 6.97 -12.79 9.29
C TYR A 35 6.21 -13.58 10.36
N GLY A 36 5.99 -12.97 11.53
CA GLY A 36 5.42 -13.64 12.70
C GLY A 36 6.26 -14.86 13.10
N ASP A 37 5.59 -16.00 13.27
CA ASP A 37 6.21 -17.27 13.64
C ASP A 37 6.75 -18.07 12.43
N ASP A 38 6.68 -17.52 11.21
CA ASP A 38 7.20 -18.18 10.01
C ASP A 38 8.73 -18.36 10.12
N PRO A 39 9.24 -19.61 10.13
CA PRO A 39 10.67 -19.86 10.26
C PRO A 39 11.45 -19.47 8.99
N ALA A 40 10.80 -19.33 7.84
CA ALA A 40 11.44 -18.99 6.58
C ALA A 40 11.60 -17.46 6.45
N PRO A 41 12.83 -16.94 6.32
CA PRO A 41 13.02 -15.53 6.06
C PRO A 41 12.47 -15.12 4.69
N ILE A 42 11.91 -13.92 4.61
CA ILE A 42 11.33 -13.32 3.41
C ILE A 42 11.82 -11.88 3.28
N SER A 43 11.85 -11.32 2.06
CA SER A 43 12.19 -9.90 1.90
C SER A 43 11.09 -9.01 2.47
N LEU A 44 11.48 -7.90 3.07
CA LEU A 44 10.56 -6.89 3.58
C LEU A 44 9.63 -6.40 2.46
N HIS A 45 10.14 -6.22 1.25
CA HIS A 45 9.32 -5.86 0.08
C HIS A 45 8.17 -6.86 -0.16
N LYS A 46 8.46 -8.17 -0.14
CA LYS A 46 7.45 -9.21 -0.35
C LYS A 46 6.47 -9.33 0.80
N VAL A 47 6.87 -8.98 2.03
CA VAL A 47 5.92 -8.90 3.13
C VAL A 47 4.82 -7.89 2.79
N TRP A 48 5.19 -6.73 2.27
CA TRP A 48 4.26 -5.65 1.96
C TRP A 48 3.47 -5.87 0.67
N ASP A 49 4.08 -6.43 -0.37
CA ASP A 49 3.39 -6.76 -1.62
C ASP A 49 2.40 -7.91 -1.45
N ASP A 50 2.77 -8.95 -0.69
CA ASP A 50 2.04 -10.22 -0.67
C ASP A 50 1.53 -10.59 0.73
N ARG A 51 2.43 -10.80 1.70
CA ARG A 51 2.09 -11.51 2.96
C ARG A 51 1.09 -10.76 3.83
N LEU A 52 1.11 -9.43 3.82
CA LEU A 52 0.13 -8.63 4.55
C LEU A 52 -1.29 -8.79 4.01
N LEU A 53 -1.47 -9.32 2.80
CA LEU A 53 -2.77 -9.55 2.17
C LEU A 53 -3.31 -10.96 2.40
N ASP A 54 -2.50 -11.90 2.93
CA ASP A 54 -2.84 -13.32 3.09
C ASP A 54 -4.10 -13.56 3.94
N HIS A 55 -4.52 -12.57 4.73
CA HIS A 55 -5.71 -12.65 5.57
C HIS A 55 -7.02 -12.32 4.82
N TRP A 56 -6.95 -11.91 3.56
CA TRP A 56 -8.11 -11.74 2.68
C TRP A 56 -8.30 -12.96 1.78
N ASP A 57 -9.56 -13.22 1.44
CA ASP A 57 -9.90 -14.26 0.48
C ASP A 57 -9.33 -13.92 -0.91
N ALA A 58 -9.02 -14.96 -1.69
CA ALA A 58 -8.61 -14.82 -3.08
C ALA A 58 -9.67 -14.09 -3.94
N ASP A 59 -10.94 -14.17 -3.55
CA ASP A 59 -11.96 -13.27 -4.10
C ASP A 59 -11.86 -11.89 -3.45
N TRP A 60 -11.18 -10.97 -4.13
CA TRP A 60 -10.97 -9.60 -3.69
C TRP A 60 -12.23 -8.71 -3.78
N ARG A 61 -13.29 -9.15 -4.48
CA ARG A 61 -14.46 -8.30 -4.77
C ARG A 61 -15.24 -7.92 -3.50
N PRO A 62 -15.54 -8.83 -2.55
CA PRO A 62 -16.23 -8.45 -1.32
C PRO A 62 -15.43 -7.46 -0.47
N VAL A 63 -14.11 -7.65 -0.34
CA VAL A 63 -13.25 -6.76 0.46
C VAL A 63 -13.14 -5.37 -0.17
N SER A 64 -12.96 -5.27 -1.48
CA SER A 64 -12.92 -3.97 -2.18
C SER A 64 -14.24 -3.20 -2.08
N LEU A 65 -15.40 -3.89 -2.21
CA LEU A 65 -16.70 -3.26 -2.03
C LEU A 65 -16.91 -2.76 -0.59
N ARG A 66 -16.45 -3.52 0.41
CA ARG A 66 -16.50 -3.09 1.81
C ARG A 66 -15.65 -1.83 2.02
N MET A 67 -14.42 -1.83 1.54
CA MET A 67 -13.49 -0.70 1.63
C MET A 67 -14.04 0.57 0.98
N ALA A 68 -14.62 0.45 -0.21
CA ALA A 68 -15.22 1.57 -0.94
C ALA A 68 -16.44 2.16 -0.20
N ARG A 69 -17.28 1.30 0.40
CA ARG A 69 -18.45 1.73 1.18
C ARG A 69 -18.07 2.39 2.51
N ALA A 70 -16.96 1.99 3.10
CA ALA A 70 -16.48 2.51 4.38
C ALA A 70 -15.81 3.89 4.29
N LEU A 71 -15.65 4.47 3.09
CA LEU A 71 -15.03 5.79 2.91
C LEU A 71 -15.83 6.93 3.52
N ALA A 72 -15.30 7.51 4.59
CA ALA A 72 -15.88 8.68 5.25
C ALA A 72 -15.70 9.96 4.41
N MET A 73 -16.55 10.96 4.66
CA MET A 73 -16.57 12.19 3.83
C MET A 73 -15.29 13.03 3.98
N ASP A 74 -14.72 13.06 5.17
CA ASP A 74 -13.47 13.75 5.49
C ASP A 74 -12.27 13.06 4.83
N GLU A 75 -12.19 11.73 4.85
CA GLU A 75 -11.20 10.94 4.11
C GLU A 75 -11.25 11.27 2.61
N ARG A 76 -12.44 11.23 2.01
CA ARG A 76 -12.64 11.58 0.59
C ARG A 76 -12.12 12.98 0.28
N ARG A 77 -12.49 13.97 1.10
CA ARG A 77 -12.07 15.37 0.92
C ARG A 77 -10.55 15.53 1.06
N LEU A 78 -9.94 14.82 2.00
CA LEU A 78 -8.51 14.86 2.24
C LEU A 78 -7.75 14.22 1.07
N TRP A 79 -8.18 13.04 0.62
CA TRP A 79 -7.46 12.24 -0.38
C TRP A 79 -7.70 12.70 -1.82
N SER A 80 -8.70 13.56 -2.06
CA SER A 80 -8.88 14.27 -3.32
C SER A 80 -7.83 15.37 -3.58
N LYS A 81 -6.94 15.65 -2.62
CA LYS A 81 -5.87 16.66 -2.76
C LYS A 81 -4.57 16.03 -3.23
N GLY A 82 -3.72 16.88 -3.79
CA GLY A 82 -2.37 16.55 -4.21
C GLY A 82 -2.31 15.81 -5.54
N ASP A 83 -1.09 15.66 -6.04
CA ASP A 83 -0.80 14.93 -7.27
C ASP A 83 0.04 13.67 -7.02
N ALA A 84 0.48 13.00 -8.08
CA ALA A 84 1.27 11.78 -7.98
C ALA A 84 2.58 11.96 -7.19
N ALA A 85 3.20 13.15 -7.23
CA ALA A 85 4.41 13.42 -6.47
C ALA A 85 4.11 13.56 -4.97
N ASP A 86 2.98 14.17 -4.62
CA ASP A 86 2.50 14.19 -3.24
C ASP A 86 2.23 12.77 -2.72
N TRP A 87 1.58 11.93 -3.52
CA TRP A 87 1.26 10.54 -3.13
C TRP A 87 2.52 9.70 -2.94
N ALA A 88 3.54 9.92 -3.77
CA ALA A 88 4.83 9.29 -3.61
C ALA A 88 5.53 9.75 -2.33
N MET A 89 5.47 11.06 -2.01
CA MET A 89 6.04 11.59 -0.77
C MET A 89 5.31 11.06 0.47
N GLU A 90 3.99 10.85 0.40
CA GLU A 90 3.24 10.16 1.47
C GLU A 90 3.77 8.73 1.67
N SER A 91 3.94 7.95 0.60
CA SER A 91 4.53 6.60 0.67
C SER A 91 5.93 6.61 1.27
N PHE A 92 6.78 7.55 0.86
CA PHE A 92 8.14 7.67 1.39
C PHE A 92 8.15 8.00 2.88
N ARG A 93 7.27 8.90 3.34
CA ARG A 93 7.13 9.17 4.79
C ARG A 93 6.69 7.94 5.55
N LEU A 94 5.72 7.18 5.04
CA LEU A 94 5.30 5.92 5.67
C LEU A 94 6.43 4.89 5.71
N THR A 95 7.25 4.83 4.66
CA THR A 95 8.44 3.99 4.62
C THR A 95 9.39 4.30 5.78
N GLU A 96 9.70 5.59 6.00
CA GLU A 96 10.59 6.03 7.09
C GLU A 96 9.96 5.89 8.48
N ASP A 97 8.70 6.32 8.63
CA ASP A 97 8.07 6.51 9.93
C ASP A 97 7.41 5.24 10.48
N GLN A 98 7.05 4.29 9.60
CA GLN A 98 6.27 3.10 9.99
C GLN A 98 6.87 1.79 9.49
N VAL A 99 7.30 1.72 8.22
CA VAL A 99 7.74 0.44 7.62
C VAL A 99 9.08 -0.04 8.18
N TYR A 100 10.14 0.76 8.04
CA TYR A 100 11.48 0.35 8.50
C TYR A 100 11.59 0.23 10.03
N PRO A 101 10.95 1.08 10.85
CA PRO A 101 10.95 0.92 12.30
C PRO A 101 10.41 -0.43 12.77
N GLN A 102 9.35 -0.95 12.13
CA GLN A 102 8.76 -2.27 12.42
C GLN A 102 9.62 -3.45 11.95
N ALA A 103 10.66 -3.19 11.18
CA ALA A 103 11.54 -4.22 10.63
C ALA A 103 12.93 -4.20 11.28
N LEU A 104 13.14 -3.45 12.38
CA LEU A 104 14.45 -3.28 12.99
C LEU A 104 14.98 -4.56 13.63
N ASP A 105 14.11 -5.34 14.28
CA ASP A 105 14.49 -6.55 15.02
C ASP A 105 14.53 -7.82 14.14
N ASP A 106 14.51 -7.64 12.82
CA ASP A 106 14.47 -8.70 11.78
C ASP A 106 13.30 -9.69 11.91
N VAL A 107 12.34 -9.40 12.79
CA VAL A 107 11.08 -10.12 12.99
C VAL A 107 9.98 -9.08 13.00
N ILE A 108 8.96 -9.30 12.19
CA ILE A 108 7.73 -8.50 12.22
C ILE A 108 6.73 -9.29 13.05
N ASP A 109 6.48 -8.83 14.27
CA ASP A 109 5.61 -9.52 15.23
C ASP A 109 4.11 -9.36 14.90
N ALA A 110 3.25 -10.07 15.63
CA ALA A 110 1.80 -10.05 15.38
C ALA A 110 1.18 -8.64 15.53
N SER A 111 1.72 -7.80 16.41
CA SER A 111 1.24 -6.44 16.63
C SER A 111 1.65 -5.50 15.47
N GLU A 112 2.85 -5.68 14.96
CA GLU A 112 3.39 -4.97 13.80
C GLU A 112 2.67 -5.40 12.52
N ILE A 113 2.42 -6.71 12.35
CA ILE A 113 1.59 -7.24 11.25
C ILE A 113 0.21 -6.58 11.28
N ALA A 114 -0.45 -6.55 12.43
CA ALA A 114 -1.78 -5.95 12.54
C ALA A 114 -1.76 -4.44 12.24
N ALA A 115 -0.70 -3.73 12.64
CA ALA A 115 -0.51 -2.32 12.32
C ALA A 115 -0.29 -2.10 10.81
N ALA A 116 0.58 -2.90 10.20
CA ALA A 116 0.87 -2.85 8.78
C ALA A 116 -0.35 -3.21 7.93
N GLN A 117 -1.17 -4.19 8.33
CA GLN A 117 -2.43 -4.53 7.66
C GLN A 117 -3.42 -3.36 7.64
N ARG A 118 -3.56 -2.62 8.76
CA ARG A 118 -4.38 -1.40 8.80
C ARG A 118 -3.84 -0.30 7.87
N LEU A 119 -2.51 -0.19 7.77
CA LEU A 119 -1.90 0.77 6.86
C LEU A 119 -2.13 0.37 5.39
N VAL A 120 -1.97 -0.91 5.06
CA VAL A 120 -2.25 -1.46 3.72
C VAL A 120 -3.70 -1.19 3.32
N GLU A 121 -4.67 -1.46 4.20
CA GLU A 121 -6.08 -1.12 3.95
C GLU A 121 -6.26 0.38 3.68
N THR A 122 -5.59 1.24 4.44
CA THR A 122 -5.62 2.69 4.22
C THR A 122 -5.06 3.07 2.84
N ARG A 123 -3.89 2.51 2.46
CA ARG A 123 -3.24 2.80 1.17
C ARG A 123 -4.05 2.29 -0.02
N LEU A 124 -4.67 1.12 0.09
CA LEU A 124 -5.57 0.60 -0.94
C LEU A 124 -6.81 1.48 -1.13
N ARG A 125 -7.39 1.98 -0.04
CA ARG A 125 -8.53 2.91 -0.09
C ARG A 125 -8.13 4.24 -0.73
N GLN A 126 -6.95 4.77 -0.41
CA GLN A 126 -6.40 5.97 -1.05
C GLN A 126 -6.16 5.78 -2.55
N ALA A 127 -5.52 4.67 -2.95
CA ALA A 127 -5.25 4.34 -4.34
C ALA A 127 -6.56 4.22 -5.14
N GLY A 128 -7.55 3.50 -4.62
CA GLY A 128 -8.86 3.35 -5.25
C GLY A 128 -9.60 4.69 -5.44
N TRP A 129 -9.60 5.55 -4.41
CA TRP A 129 -10.23 6.87 -4.49
C TRP A 129 -9.54 7.79 -5.50
N ARG A 130 -8.21 7.84 -5.47
CA ARG A 130 -7.42 8.69 -6.38
C ARG A 130 -7.48 8.21 -7.82
N LEU A 131 -7.46 6.89 -8.05
CA LEU A 131 -7.68 6.32 -9.38
C LEU A 131 -9.05 6.71 -9.93
N ALA A 132 -10.11 6.61 -9.12
CA ALA A 132 -11.44 7.04 -9.54
C ALA A 132 -11.46 8.54 -9.89
N GLY A 133 -10.80 9.39 -9.10
CA GLY A 133 -10.67 10.83 -9.39
C GLY A 133 -9.94 11.12 -10.71
N LEU A 134 -8.84 10.40 -10.98
CA LEU A 134 -8.11 10.51 -12.25
C LEU A 134 -8.96 10.08 -13.44
N LEU A 135 -9.68 8.97 -13.31
CA LEU A 135 -10.53 8.45 -14.38
C LEU A 135 -11.71 9.37 -14.66
N ASN A 136 -12.39 9.88 -13.64
CA ASN A 136 -13.47 10.84 -13.82
C ASN A 136 -12.95 12.11 -14.49
N SER A 137 -11.83 12.67 -14.01
CA SER A 137 -11.25 13.88 -14.61
C SER A 137 -10.83 13.70 -16.07
N ALA A 138 -10.45 12.48 -16.46
CA ALA A 138 -10.01 12.18 -17.82
C ALA A 138 -11.14 11.79 -18.78
N LEU A 139 -12.30 11.37 -18.26
CA LEU A 139 -13.41 10.80 -19.03
C LEU A 139 -14.71 11.59 -18.93
N ASP A 140 -14.83 12.48 -17.95
CA ASP A 140 -15.98 13.37 -17.82
C ASP A 140 -16.01 14.37 -19.01
N PRO A 141 -17.20 14.63 -19.60
CA PRO A 141 -17.35 15.50 -20.76
C PRO A 141 -17.09 16.99 -20.49
#